data_AF-L1PDN2-F1
#
_entry.id   AF-L1PDN2-F1
#
_cell.length_a   1.000
_cell.length_b   1.000
_cell.length_c   1.000
_cell.angle_alpha   90.00
_cell.angle_beta   90.00
_cell.angle_gamma   90.00
#
_symmetry.space_group_name_H-M   'P 1'
#
loop_
_entity.id
_entity.type
_entity.pdbx_description
1 polymer ?
#
loop_
_entity_poly.entity_id
_entity_poly.type
_entity_poly.pdbx_seq_one_letter_code
_entity_poly.pdbx_strand_id
1 'polypeptide(L)'
;MAQEINFGTKFIRICPTDNNKIEHSSNGKSWSTSYKGSSYGCFYDLAVFGGEIFAITSKGIYASKNGGSSWSTRYTGSSYGEFESIQVIGTELIAHTSKGTYVSKNEGRSWSKRN
;
A
#
# COMPACT_ATOMS: atom_id res chain seq x y z
N MET A 1 3.61 13.63 -5.24
CA MET A 1 3.27 13.91 -3.82
C MET A 1 3.61 12.66 -3.03
N ALA A 2 4.31 12.76 -1.90
CA ALA A 2 4.60 11.59 -1.06
C ALA A 2 3.32 11.20 -0.32
N GLN A 3 2.89 9.95 -0.44
CA GLN A 3 1.69 9.47 0.21
C GLN A 3 1.97 9.16 1.68
N GLU A 4 1.22 9.81 2.56
CA GLU A 4 1.30 9.67 4.02
C GLU A 4 -0.01 9.09 4.55
N ILE A 5 0.11 8.16 5.49
CA ILE A 5 -1.01 7.51 6.17
C ILE A 5 -0.76 7.47 7.68
N ASN A 6 -1.85 7.35 8.44
CA ASN A 6 -1.79 7.12 9.89
C ASN A 6 -1.96 5.63 10.18
N PHE A 7 -1.04 5.06 10.95
CA PHE A 7 -1.11 3.67 11.43
C PHE A 7 -0.91 3.63 12.95
N GLY A 8 -2.01 3.47 13.68
CA GLY A 8 -2.00 3.62 15.14
C GLY A 8 -1.63 5.05 15.54
N THR A 9 -0.58 5.20 16.35
CA THR A 9 -0.08 6.52 16.80
C THR A 9 1.08 7.05 15.95
N LYS A 10 1.37 6.43 14.81
CA LYS A 10 2.51 6.78 13.95
C LYS A 10 2.03 7.16 12.56
N PHE A 11 2.75 8.08 11.95
CA PHE A 11 2.66 8.38 10.53
C PHE A 11 3.57 7.43 9.78
N ILE A 12 3.12 6.92 8.63
CA ILE A 12 3.88 6.11 7.70
C ILE A 12 3.82 6.75 6.33
N ARG A 13 4.93 6.78 5.60
CA ARG A 13 4.96 7.28 4.23
C ARG A 13 5.92 6.51 3.33
N ILE A 14 5.72 6.65 2.03
CA ILE A 14 6.74 6.34 1.02
C ILE A 14 7.77 7.47 1.05
N CYS A 15 9.06 7.12 1.04
CA CYS A 15 10.12 8.13 1.07
C CYS A 15 10.03 9.02 -0.19
N PRO A 16 9.97 10.37 -0.06
CA PRO A 16 9.80 11.26 -1.20
C PRO A 16 10.90 11.18 -2.27
N THR A 17 12.08 10.68 -1.91
CA THR A 17 13.25 10.59 -2.79
C THR A 17 13.61 9.16 -3.19
N ASP A 18 12.98 8.14 -2.59
CA ASP A 18 13.28 6.73 -2.84
C ASP A 18 12.03 5.85 -2.68
N ASN A 19 11.44 5.47 -3.80
CA ASN A 19 10.23 4.64 -3.80
C ASN A 19 10.47 3.21 -3.29
N ASN A 20 11.72 2.78 -3.01
CA ASN A 20 12.00 1.49 -2.37
C ASN A 20 12.08 1.58 -0.84
N LYS A 21 11.74 2.74 -0.27
CA LYS A 21 11.88 3.03 1.16
C LYS A 21 10.57 3.47 1.78
N ILE A 22 10.26 2.89 2.93
CA ILE A 22 9.14 3.27 3.80
C ILE A 22 9.71 3.93 5.04
N GLU A 23 9.10 5.03 5.44
CA GLU A 23 9.48 5.81 6.61
C GLU A 23 8.32 5.90 7.59
N HIS A 24 8.64 6.04 8.87
CA HIS A 24 7.69 6.30 9.93
C HIS A 24 8.08 7.52 10.75
N SER A 25 7.08 8.15 11.37
CA SER A 25 7.27 9.27 12.29
C SER A 25 6.28 9.20 13.44
N SER A 26 6.68 9.66 14.62
CA SER A 26 5.76 9.88 15.75
C SER A 26 5.12 11.27 15.73
N ASN A 27 5.66 12.21 14.97
CA ASN A 27 5.28 13.62 15.02
C ASN A 27 5.09 14.30 13.65
N GLY A 28 5.24 13.54 12.56
CA GLY A 28 5.14 14.02 11.17
C GLY A 28 6.31 14.93 10.73
N LYS A 29 7.23 15.28 11.63
CA LYS A 29 8.33 16.23 11.39
C LYS A 29 9.67 15.52 11.19
N SER A 30 9.92 14.45 11.94
CA SER A 30 11.16 13.68 11.88
C SER A 30 10.86 12.24 11.48
N TRP A 31 11.55 11.74 10.45
CA TRP A 31 11.23 10.47 9.80
C TRP A 31 12.37 9.48 9.98
N SER A 32 12.02 8.25 10.36
CA SER A 32 12.93 7.12 10.51
C SER A 32 12.58 6.03 9.50
N THR A 33 13.57 5.27 9.03
CA THR A 33 13.34 4.19 8.07
C THR A 33 12.63 3.01 8.74
N SER A 34 11.49 2.58 8.21
CA SER A 34 10.86 1.29 8.56
C SER A 34 11.38 0.15 7.70
N TYR A 35 11.52 0.41 6.39
CA TYR A 35 11.99 -0.55 5.40
C TYR A 35 12.79 0.15 4.31
N LYS A 36 13.82 -0.52 3.80
CA LYS A 36 14.55 -0.12 2.60
C LYS A 36 15.02 -1.38 1.87
N GLY A 37 14.64 -1.52 0.61
CA GLY A 37 15.06 -2.64 -0.22
C GLY A 37 14.16 -2.85 -1.43
N SER A 38 14.58 -3.75 -2.32
CA SER A 38 13.88 -4.02 -3.59
C SER A 38 13.06 -5.30 -3.57
N SER A 39 12.97 -6.00 -2.44
CA SER A 39 12.28 -7.29 -2.32
C SER A 39 10.81 -7.17 -2.77
N TYR A 40 10.14 -6.10 -2.36
CA TYR A 40 8.74 -5.83 -2.67
C TYR A 40 8.53 -4.89 -3.88
N GLY A 41 9.62 -4.40 -4.49
CA GLY A 41 9.56 -3.44 -5.59
C GLY A 41 9.38 -2.00 -5.14
N CYS A 42 9.15 -1.11 -6.10
CA CYS A 42 8.87 0.30 -5.82
C CYS A 42 7.46 0.44 -5.27
N PHE A 43 7.30 1.13 -4.15
CA PHE A 43 6.03 1.50 -3.56
C PHE A 43 5.43 2.68 -4.32
N TYR A 44 4.15 2.59 -4.66
CA TYR A 44 3.40 3.63 -5.38
C TYR A 44 2.34 4.30 -4.52
N ASP A 45 1.65 3.53 -3.69
CA ASP A 45 0.51 4.00 -2.90
C ASP A 45 0.41 3.18 -1.58
N LEU A 46 -0.11 3.81 -0.52
CA LEU A 46 -0.39 3.22 0.78
C LEU A 46 -1.83 3.50 1.23
N ALA A 47 -2.48 2.49 1.81
CA ALA A 47 -3.77 2.63 2.50
C ALA A 47 -3.80 1.80 3.79
N VAL A 48 -4.66 2.18 4.74
CA VAL A 48 -4.87 1.41 5.98
C VAL A 48 -6.25 0.78 5.97
N PHE A 49 -6.29 -0.54 6.11
CA PHE A 49 -7.52 -1.32 6.10
C PHE A 49 -7.39 -2.52 7.02
N GLY A 50 -8.42 -2.80 7.84
CA GLY A 50 -8.45 -3.97 8.71
C GLY A 50 -7.29 -4.06 9.72
N GLY A 51 -6.69 -2.92 10.11
CA GLY A 51 -5.51 -2.90 10.99
C GLY A 51 -4.20 -3.28 10.32
N GLU A 52 -4.16 -3.32 8.98
CA GLU A 52 -2.96 -3.55 8.18
C GLU A 52 -2.71 -2.35 7.25
N ILE A 53 -1.45 -2.16 6.88
CA ILE A 53 -1.05 -1.23 5.83
C ILE A 53 -1.02 -2.01 4.52
N PHE A 54 -1.79 -1.58 3.54
CA PHE A 54 -1.73 -2.07 2.17
C PHE A 54 -0.81 -1.18 1.36
N ALA A 55 0.05 -1.79 0.56
CA ALA A 55 0.93 -1.12 -0.38
C ALA A 55 0.66 -1.61 -1.80
N ILE A 56 0.45 -0.67 -2.71
CA ILE A 56 0.60 -0.91 -4.13
C ILE A 56 2.07 -0.78 -4.48
N THR A 57 2.61 -1.78 -5.18
CA THR A 57 4.00 -1.81 -5.59
C THR A 57 4.14 -2.23 -7.05
N SER A 58 5.32 -2.03 -7.61
CA SER A 58 5.68 -2.53 -8.94
C SER A 58 5.65 -4.06 -9.06
N LYS A 59 5.59 -4.81 -7.95
CA LYS A 59 5.49 -6.27 -7.93
C LYS A 59 4.10 -6.78 -7.51
N GLY A 60 3.13 -5.89 -7.36
CA GLY A 60 1.78 -6.22 -6.92
C GLY A 60 1.40 -5.59 -5.58
N ILE A 61 0.45 -6.21 -4.88
CA ILE A 61 -0.09 -5.73 -3.61
C ILE A 61 0.54 -6.50 -2.46
N TYR A 62 1.02 -5.75 -1.47
CA TYR A 62 1.55 -6.29 -0.22
C TYR A 62 0.82 -5.68 0.98
N ALA A 63 0.84 -6.37 2.12
CA ALA A 63 0.32 -5.84 3.37
C ALA A 63 1.31 -6.00 4.54
N SER A 64 1.27 -5.06 5.48
CA SER A 64 2.10 -5.04 6.68
C SER A 64 1.26 -4.87 7.95
N LYS A 65 1.58 -5.66 8.98
CA LYS A 65 0.99 -5.56 10.33
C LYS A 65 1.86 -4.80 11.32
N ASN A 66 3.10 -4.49 10.95
CA ASN A 66 4.14 -4.00 11.86
C ASN A 66 4.68 -2.63 11.43
N GLY A 67 3.82 -1.74 10.95
CA GLY A 67 4.22 -0.38 10.61
C GLY A 67 5.16 -0.29 9.40
N GLY A 68 5.06 -1.24 8.46
CA GLY A 68 5.83 -1.24 7.23
C GLY A 68 7.25 -1.80 7.36
N SER A 69 7.59 -2.45 8.47
CA SER A 69 8.91 -3.10 8.66
C SER A 69 9.04 -4.40 7.88
N SER A 70 7.96 -5.17 7.73
CA SER A 70 7.90 -6.31 6.83
C SER A 70 6.54 -6.41 6.14
N TRP A 71 6.54 -7.07 4.98
CA TRP A 71 5.40 -7.11 4.08
C TRP A 71 5.10 -8.54 3.63
N SER A 72 3.81 -8.88 3.57
CA SER A 72 3.28 -10.16 3.11
C SER A 72 2.55 -9.96 1.79
N THR A 73 2.76 -10.85 0.84
CA THR A 73 2.08 -10.82 -0.45
C THR A 73 0.56 -10.92 -0.29
N ARG A 74 -0.18 -10.03 -0.94
CA ARG A 74 -1.65 -10.11 -1.06
C ARG A 74 -2.08 -10.49 -2.46
N TYR A 75 -1.44 -9.92 -3.48
CA TYR A 75 -1.71 -10.24 -4.86
C TYR A 75 -0.52 -9.91 -5.76
N THR A 76 -0.04 -10.87 -6.55
CA THR A 76 1.05 -10.70 -7.53
C THR A 76 0.67 -11.17 -8.93
N GLY A 77 -0.63 -11.39 -9.18
CA GLY A 77 -1.13 -11.80 -10.50
C GLY A 77 -1.22 -10.62 -11.47
N SER A 78 -1.49 -10.92 -12.74
CA SER A 78 -1.64 -9.92 -13.82
C SER A 78 -3.08 -9.80 -14.36
N SER A 79 -4.01 -10.57 -13.80
CA SER A 79 -5.40 -10.66 -14.27
C SER A 79 -6.09 -9.30 -14.27
N TYR A 80 -5.81 -8.49 -13.25
CA TYR A 80 -6.43 -7.16 -13.06
C TYR A 80 -5.61 -5.99 -13.62
N GLY A 81 -4.47 -6.27 -14.28
CA GLY A 81 -3.56 -5.24 -14.78
C GLY A 81 -2.56 -4.78 -13.74
N GLU A 82 -1.88 -3.69 -14.03
CA GLU A 82 -0.94 -3.04 -13.12
C GLU A 82 -1.72 -2.16 -12.15
N PHE A 83 -1.45 -2.30 -10.86
CA PHE A 83 -2.08 -1.51 -9.83
C PHE A 83 -1.34 -0.18 -9.69
N GLU A 84 -2.07 0.92 -9.73
CA GLU A 84 -1.49 2.27 -9.73
C GLU A 84 -1.80 3.00 -8.42
N SER A 85 -3.01 2.83 -7.89
CA SER A 85 -3.42 3.44 -6.61
C SER A 85 -4.46 2.58 -5.88
N ILE A 86 -4.57 2.82 -4.57
CA ILE A 86 -5.52 2.14 -3.69
C ILE A 86 -6.18 3.11 -2.72
N GLN A 87 -7.48 2.94 -2.52
CA GLN A 87 -8.28 3.74 -1.61
C GLN A 87 -9.19 2.84 -0.78
N VAL A 88 -9.58 3.33 0.39
CA VAL A 88 -10.51 2.66 1.29
C VAL A 88 -11.81 3.44 1.29
N ILE A 89 -12.92 2.79 0.96
CA ILE A 89 -14.27 3.36 1.10
C ILE A 89 -15.11 2.41 1.94
N GLY A 90 -15.41 2.83 3.18
CA GLY A 90 -16.12 2.01 4.15
C GLY A 90 -15.37 0.71 4.43
N THR A 91 -15.98 -0.42 4.05
CA THR A 91 -15.42 -1.77 4.23
C THR A 91 -14.79 -2.32 2.94
N GLU A 92 -14.57 -1.49 1.93
CA GLU A 92 -14.07 -1.90 0.62
C GLU A 92 -12.72 -1.26 0.31
N LEU A 93 -11.84 -2.05 -0.31
CA LEU A 93 -10.66 -1.54 -0.99
C LEU A 93 -11.00 -1.29 -2.45
N ILE A 94 -10.62 -0.13 -2.96
CA ILE A 94 -10.77 0.25 -4.36
C ILE A 94 -9.38 0.41 -4.94
N ALA A 95 -9.09 -0.31 -6.02
CA ALA A 95 -7.85 -0.19 -6.76
C ALA A 95 -8.12 0.41 -8.13
N HIS A 96 -7.34 1.43 -8.50
CA HIS A 96 -7.26 1.87 -9.88
C HIS A 96 -6.11 1.13 -10.54
N THR A 97 -6.41 0.47 -11.65
CA THR A 97 -5.45 -0.32 -12.41
C THR A 97 -5.47 0.08 -13.88
N SER A 98 -4.44 -0.35 -14.61
CA SER A 98 -4.37 -0.16 -16.06
C SER A 98 -5.50 -0.84 -16.85
N LYS A 99 -6.31 -1.71 -16.23
CA LYS A 99 -7.49 -2.37 -16.85
C LYS A 99 -8.83 -1.84 -16.33
N GLY A 100 -8.82 -0.78 -15.51
CA GLY A 100 -9.99 -0.13 -14.95
C GLY A 100 -10.01 -0.11 -13.42
N THR A 101 -11.16 0.23 -12.87
CA THR A 101 -11.34 0.26 -11.41
C THR A 101 -11.81 -1.10 -10.91
N TYR A 102 -11.20 -1.56 -9.82
CA TYR A 102 -11.52 -2.83 -9.18
C TYR A 102 -11.83 -2.63 -7.70
N VAL A 103 -12.69 -3.48 -7.15
CA VAL A 103 -13.08 -3.45 -5.74
C VAL A 103 -12.80 -4.80 -5.09
N SER A 104 -12.27 -4.76 -3.87
CA SER A 104 -12.08 -5.93 -3.02
C SER A 104 -12.84 -5.77 -1.71
N LYS A 105 -13.54 -6.83 -1.33
CA LYS A 105 -14.28 -6.97 -0.05
C LYS A 105 -13.60 -7.94 0.93
N ASN A 106 -12.43 -8.46 0.57
CA ASN A 106 -11.77 -9.54 1.30
C ASN A 106 -10.27 -9.27 1.51
N GLU A 107 -9.94 -8.02 1.87
CA GLU A 107 -8.57 -7.61 2.21
C GLU A 107 -7.59 -7.80 1.04
N GLY A 108 -8.03 -7.48 -0.19
CA GLY A 108 -7.18 -7.50 -1.39
C GLY A 108 -6.85 -8.88 -1.94
N ARG A 109 -7.46 -9.95 -1.41
CA ARG A 109 -7.25 -11.34 -1.89
C ARG A 109 -7.87 -11.58 -3.26
N SER A 110 -9.03 -10.97 -3.54
CA SER A 110 -9.66 -11.00 -4.86
C SER A 110 -10.33 -9.67 -5.19
N TRP A 111 -10.49 -9.42 -6.48
CA TRP A 111 -10.98 -8.14 -7.00
C TRP A 111 -12.06 -8.35 -8.04
N SER A 112 -13.11 -7.53 -7.98
CA SER A 112 -14.21 -7.49 -8.95
C SER A 112 -14.15 -6.16 -9.69
N LYS A 113 -14.26 -6.20 -11.01
CA LYS A 113 -14.27 -4.97 -11.81
C LYS A 113 -15.49 -4.13 -11.43
N ARG A 114 -15.28 -2.84 -11.19
CA ARG A 114 -16.33 -1.85 -10.95
C ARG A 114 -16.72 -1.27 -12.30
N ASN A 115 -17.97 -1.49 -12.70
CA ASN A 115 -18.56 -0.89 -13.89
C ASN A 115 -19.07 0.52 -13.59
#